data_AF-A0A438CUV7-F1
#
_entry.id   AF-A0A438CUV7-F1
#
_cell.length_a   1.000
_cell.length_b   1.000
_cell.length_c   1.000
_cell.angle_alpha   90.00
_cell.angle_beta   90.00
_cell.angle_gamma   90.00
#
_symmetry.space_group_name_H-M   'P 1'
#
loop_
_entity.id
_entity.type
_entity.pdbx_description
1 polymer ?
#
loop_
_entity_poly.entity_id
_entity_poly.type
_entity_poly.pdbx_seq_one_letter_code
_entity_poly.pdbx_strand_id
1 'polypeptide(L)' 'MAQNPSLAPEIGPDGLAREAPVIAYTERIIEEEQLQLKKAILLLYLCFRLEMGVEVMLCLDA' A
#
# COMPACT_ATOMS: atom_id res chain seq x y z
N MET A 1 3.54 16.89 16.04
CA MET A 1 3.32 15.54 15.48
C MET A 1 2.19 14.92 16.28
N ALA A 2 1.04 14.68 15.65
CA ALA A 2 -0.10 14.08 16.33
C ALA A 2 0.22 12.61 16.62
N GLN A 3 0.54 12.30 17.86
CA GLN A 3 0.83 10.95 18.28
C GLN A 3 -0.51 10.22 18.46
N ASN A 4 -0.84 9.32 17.52
CA ASN A 4 -2.07 8.55 17.58
C ASN A 4 -2.06 7.72 18.89
N PRO A 5 -3.02 7.91 19.80
CA PRO A 5 -3.05 7.23 21.10
C PRO A 5 -3.19 5.70 20.96
N SER A 6 -3.60 5.22 19.78
CA SER A 6 -3.70 3.80 19.41
C SER A 6 -2.35 3.13 19.11
N LEU A 7 -1.23 3.86 19.09
CA LEU A 7 0.11 3.35 18.81
C LEU A 7 0.91 3.01 20.09
N ALA A 8 0.28 3.08 21.26
CA ALA A 8 0.89 2.71 22.52
C ALA A 8 1.18 1.19 22.52
N PRO A 9 2.40 0.74 22.87
CA PRO A 9 2.72 -0.68 22.93
C PRO A 9 1.78 -1.42 23.89
N GLU A 10 1.15 -2.50 23.43
CA GLU A 10 0.39 -3.38 24.32
C GLU A 10 1.36 -4.29 25.07
N ILE A 11 1.43 -4.14 26.40
CA ILE A 11 2.26 -4.98 27.28
C ILE A 11 1.44 -6.21 27.67
N GLY A 12 1.94 -7.39 27.33
CA GLY A 12 1.32 -8.65 27.73
C GLY A 12 1.45 -8.92 29.24
N PRO A 13 0.64 -9.83 29.81
CA PRO A 13 0.70 -10.20 31.24
C PRO A 13 2.04 -10.84 31.65
N ASP A 14 2.82 -11.26 30.67
CA ASP A 14 4.20 -11.77 30.72
C ASP A 14 5.28 -10.68 30.71
N GLY A 15 4.89 -9.40 30.56
CA GLY A 15 5.81 -8.26 30.54
C GLY A 15 6.53 -8.05 29.20
N LEU A 16 6.19 -8.83 28.16
CA LEU A 16 6.70 -8.66 26.81
C LEU A 16 5.79 -7.70 26.03
N ALA A 17 6.38 -6.83 25.23
CA ALA A 17 5.63 -6.00 24.28
C ALA A 17 5.10 -6.90 23.17
N ARG A 18 3.77 -6.92 22.99
CA ARG A 18 3.14 -7.60 21.86
C ARG A 18 3.48 -6.86 20.56
N GLU A 19 3.45 -7.60 19.44
CA GLU A 19 3.74 -7.08 18.10
C GLU A 19 3.17 -5.68 17.93
N ALA A 20 4.07 -4.74 17.69
CA ALA A 20 3.83 -3.34 17.99
C ALA A 20 2.62 -2.83 17.18
N PRO A 21 1.61 -2.21 17.80
CA PRO A 21 0.47 -1.63 17.09
C PRO A 21 0.89 -0.60 16.03
N VAL A 22 2.12 -0.09 16.14
CA VAL A 22 2.83 0.68 15.10
C VAL A 22 3.00 -0.11 13.80
N ILE A 23 3.42 -1.38 13.85
CA ILE A 23 3.63 -2.24 12.68
C ILE A 23 2.31 -2.40 11.93
N ALA A 24 1.26 -2.86 12.62
CA ALA A 24 -0.06 -3.05 12.01
C ALA A 24 -0.65 -1.74 11.45
N TYR A 25 -0.47 -0.61 12.13
CA TYR A 25 -0.88 0.70 11.63
C TYR A 25 -0.09 1.10 10.39
N THR A 26 1.24 0.91 10.39
CA THR A 26 2.09 1.23 9.24
C THR A 26 1.82 0.32 8.05
N GLU A 27 1.54 -0.96 8.26
CA GLU A 27 1.19 -1.92 7.21
C GLU A 27 -0.09 -1.49 6.49
N ARG A 28 -1.12 -1.08 7.24
CA ARG A 28 -2.36 -0.54 6.64
C ARG A 28 -2.12 0.68 5.76
N ILE A 29 -1.30 1.63 6.22
CA ILE A 29 -0.95 2.81 5.43
C ILE A 29 -0.17 2.39 4.18
N ILE A 30 0.79 1.47 4.30
CA ILE A 30 1.58 0.98 3.17
C ILE A 30 0.68 0.29 2.13
N GLU A 31 -0.29 -0.52 2.55
CA GLU A 31 -1.24 -1.18 1.64
C GLU A 31 -2.12 -0.17 0.87
N GLU A 32 -2.62 0.85 1.56
CA GLU A 32 -3.42 1.92 0.96
C GLU A 32 -2.59 2.71 -0.09
N GLU A 33 -1.37 3.11 0.25
CA GLU A 33 -0.46 3.83 -0.65
C GLU A 33 -0.04 2.97 -1.85
N GLN A 34 0.23 1.68 -1.65
CA GLN A 34 0.54 0.73 -2.72
C GLN A 34 -0.62 0.58 -3.71
N LEU A 35 -1.86 0.57 -3.23
CA LEU A 35 -3.04 0.51 -4.09
C LEU A 35 -3.18 1.78 -4.94
N GLN A 36 -2.94 2.96 -4.35
CA GLN A 36 -2.97 4.23 -5.07
C GLN A 36 -1.87 4.30 -6.14
N LEU A 37 -0.65 3.87 -5.80
CA LEU A 37 0.48 3.84 -6.74
C LEU A 37 0.21 2.93 -7.95
N LYS A 38 -0.33 1.73 -7.71
CA LYS A 38 -0.71 0.80 -8.80
C LYS A 38 -1.73 1.42 -9.75
N LYS A 39 -2.75 2.10 -9.22
CA LYS A 39 -3.74 2.82 -10.04
C LYS A 39 -3.09 3.94 -10.85
N ALA A 40 -2.18 4.71 -10.25
CA ALA A 40 -1.48 5.79 -10.94
C ALA A 40 -0.61 5.28 -12.08
N ILE A 41 0.15 4.19 -11.87
CA ILE A 41 0.96 3.55 -12.91
C ILE A 41 0.08 3.02 -14.04
N LEU A 42 -1.02 2.33 -13.71
CA LEU A 42 -1.96 1.82 -14.69
C LEU A 42 -2.58 2.95 -15.51
N LEU A 43 -3.00 4.04 -14.86
CA LEU A 43 -3.57 5.21 -15.52
C LEU A 43 -2.55 5.87 -16.45
N LEU A 44 -1.30 6.03 -16.01
CA LEU A 44 -0.22 6.57 -16.84
C LEU A 44 0.02 5.69 -18.07
N TYR A 45 0.11 4.37 -17.88
CA TYR A 45 0.27 3.41 -18.96
C TYR A 45 -0.89 3.49 -19.96
N LEU A 46 -2.13 3.57 -19.48
CA LEU A 46 -3.32 3.67 -20.31
C LEU A 46 -3.39 5.02 -21.04
N CYS A 47 -3.03 6.11 -20.38
CA CYS A 47 -2.94 7.45 -20.97
C CYS A 47 -1.92 7.48 -22.11
N PHE A 48 -0.71 6.98 -21.85
CA PHE A 48 0.34 6.89 -22.86
C PHE A 48 -0.07 5.97 -24.03
N ARG A 49 -0.74 4.85 -23.74
CA ARG A 49 -1.28 3.93 -24.75
C ARG A 49 -2.30 4.62 -25.65
N LEU A 50 -3.21 5.42 -25.07
CA LEU A 50 -4.24 6.15 -25.82
C LEU A 50 -3.66 7.32 -26.62
N GLU A 51 -2.70 8.06 -26.07
CA GLU A 51 -2.04 9.19 -26.78
C GLU A 51 -1.14 8.71 -27.92
N MET A 52 -0.44 7.59 -27.75
CA MET A 52 0.53 7.09 -28.74
C MET A 52 -0.09 6.09 -29.73
N GLY A 53 -1.38 5.73 -29.60
CA GLY A 53 -2.07 4.82 -30.52
C GLY A 53 -1.47 3.42 -30.61
N VAL A 54 -0.69 3.00 -29.61
CA VAL A 54 0.00 1.71 -29.63
C VAL A 54 -0.98 0.64 -29.17
N GLU A 55 -1.57 -0.12 -30.11
CA GLU A 55 -2.21 -1.40 -29.80
C GLU A 55 -1.16 -2.37 -29.27
N VAL A 56 -0.88 -2.28 -27.97
CA VAL A 56 -0.12 -3.31 -27.28
C VAL A 56 -1.07 -4.47 -27.03
N MET A 57 -1.17 -5.36 -28.02
CA MET A 57 -1.63 -6.74 -27.85
C MET A 57 -0.63 -7.47 -26.96
N LEU A 58 -0.67 -7.19 -25.65
CA LEU A 58 -0.02 -8.06 -24.68
C LEU A 58 -0.98 -9.21 -24.39
N CYS A 59 -0.75 -10.30 -25.14
CA CYS A 59 -1.09 -11.64 -24.70
C CYS A 59 -0.37 -11.89 -23.36
N LEU A 60 -1.02 -11.56 -22.24
CA LEU A 60 -0.74 -12.19 -20.96
C LEU A 60 -1.94 -13.09 -20.67
N ASP A 61 -1.88 -14.31 -21.21
CA ASP A 61 -2.49 -15.54 -20.69
C ASP A 61 -2.03 -16.69 -21.61
N ALA A 62 -0.81 -17.20 -21.35
CA ALA A 62 -0.34 -18.51 -21.79
C ALA A 62 0.65 -19.06 -20.76
#